data_AF-A0A8T4YMM1-F1
#
_entry.id   AF-A0A8T4YMM1-F1
#
_cell.length_a   1.000
_cell.length_b   1.000
_cell.length_c   1.000
_cell.angle_alpha   90.00
_cell.angle_beta   90.00
_cell.angle_gamma   90.00
#
_symmetry.space_group_name_H-M   'P 1'
#
loop_
_entity.id
_entity.type
_entity.pdbx_description
1 polymer ?
#
loop_
_entity_poly.entity_id
_entity_poly.type
_entity_poly.pdbx_seq_one_letter_code
_entity_poly.pdbx_strand_id
1 'polypeptide(L)' 'PAVKGGEIVISDDEKLIAIYPYRDAESSKITEDTRSLILLICGVPNIDKKHLLSARKIATEYILKFS' A
#
# COMPACT_ATOMS: atom_id res chain seq x y z
N PRO A 1 -5.57 -14.19 8.41
CA PRO A 1 -5.19 -14.31 9.84
C PRO A 1 -5.81 -13.16 10.63
N ALA A 2 -6.41 -13.44 11.79
CA ALA A 2 -6.86 -12.39 12.70
C ALA A 2 -5.63 -11.64 13.25
N VAL A 3 -5.74 -10.32 13.38
CA VAL A 3 -4.74 -9.44 14.01
C VAL A 3 -4.64 -9.84 15.49
N LYS A 4 -3.44 -10.13 15.99
CA LYS A 4 -3.25 -10.65 17.36
C LYS A 4 -2.85 -9.58 18.37
N GLY A 5 -2.62 -8.36 17.90
CA GLY A 5 -2.21 -7.21 18.70
C GLY A 5 -0.72 -6.91 18.53
N GLY A 6 -0.38 -5.63 18.37
CA GLY A 6 0.99 -5.14 18.17
C GLY A 6 1.41 -4.98 16.70
N GLU A 7 0.60 -5.43 15.75
CA GLU A 7 0.83 -5.17 14.32
C GLU A 7 0.44 -3.74 13.95
N ILE A 8 1.19 -3.15 13.00
CA ILE A 8 0.79 -1.88 12.37
C ILE A 8 -0.24 -2.21 11.30
N VAL A 9 -1.39 -1.55 11.34
CA VAL A 9 -2.49 -1.76 10.39
C VAL A 9 -2.81 -0.47 9.65
N ILE A 10 -3.29 -0.63 8.42
CA ILE A 10 -3.88 0.43 7.61
C ILE A 10 -5.37 0.12 7.54
N SER A 11 -6.21 1.08 7.92
CA SER A 11 -7.66 0.99 7.90
C SER A 11 -8.28 2.27 7.37
N ASP A 12 -9.47 2.15 6.81
CA ASP A 12 -10.39 3.28 6.62
C ASP A 12 -11.41 3.31 7.78
N ASP A 13 -12.43 4.15 7.66
CA ASP A 13 -13.48 4.31 8.68
C ASP A 13 -14.40 3.08 8.80
N GLU A 14 -14.35 2.14 7.85
CA GLU A 14 -15.24 0.97 7.80
C GLU A 14 -14.51 -0.34 8.13
N LYS A 15 -13.26 -0.50 7.65
CA LYS A 15 -12.57 -1.80 7.65
C LYS A 15 -11.04 -1.69 7.58
N LEU A 16 -10.39 -2.81 7.89
CA LEU A 16 -8.96 -3.00 7.70
C LEU A 16 -8.63 -3.21 6.22
N ILE A 17 -7.66 -2.43 5.72
CA ILE A 17 -7.15 -2.45 4.34
C ILE A 17 -5.87 -3.29 4.25
N ALA A 18 -4.95 -3.18 5.21
CA ALA A 18 -3.71 -3.95 5.19
C ALA A 18 -3.11 -4.12 6.59
N ILE A 19 -2.29 -5.17 6.75
CA ILE A 19 -1.39 -5.36 7.88
C ILE A 19 0.02 -5.06 7.36
N TYR A 20 0.64 -3.98 7.84
CA TYR A 20 1.95 -3.55 7.39
C TYR A 20 3.09 -4.22 8.17
N PRO A 21 4.19 -4.67 7.54
CA PRO A 21 4.46 -4.79 6.10
C PRO A 21 4.19 -6.22 5.58
N TYR A 22 3.08 -6.84 5.98
CA TYR A 22 2.82 -8.27 5.77
C TYR A 22 1.89 -8.55 4.58
N ARG A 23 0.65 -8.04 4.60
CA ARG A 23 -0.33 -8.35 3.55
C ARG A 23 -1.46 -7.34 3.47
N ASP A 24 -2.01 -7.21 2.27
CA ASP A 24 -3.25 -6.48 2.02
C ASP A 24 -4.48 -7.35 2.31
N ALA A 25 -5.61 -6.70 2.55
CA ALA A 25 -6.91 -7.32 2.64
C ALA A 25 -7.41 -7.71 1.24
N GLU A 26 -8.13 -8.82 1.14
CA GLU A 26 -8.71 -9.24 -0.15
C GLU A 26 -9.69 -8.22 -0.72
N SER A 27 -10.43 -7.54 0.15
CA SER A 27 -11.45 -6.56 -0.26
C SER A 27 -10.89 -5.26 -0.84
N SER A 28 -9.58 -5.02 -0.76
CA SER A 28 -8.90 -3.83 -1.30
C SER A 28 -7.96 -4.17 -2.47
N LYS A 29 -8.01 -5.40 -2.98
CA LYS A 29 -7.21 -5.84 -4.12
C LYS A 29 -7.64 -5.10 -5.40
N ILE A 30 -6.67 -4.73 -6.22
CA ILE A 30 -6.91 -4.18 -7.56
C ILE A 30 -7.44 -5.27 -8.48
N THR A 31 -8.51 -4.96 -9.23
CA THR A 31 -9.15 -5.82 -10.22
C THR A 31 -9.19 -5.15 -11.59
N GLU A 32 -9.59 -5.87 -12.63
CA GLU A 32 -9.78 -5.31 -13.99
C GLU A 32 -10.85 -4.19 -14.02
N ASP A 33 -11.77 -4.19 -13.06
CA ASP A 33 -12.81 -3.17 -12.91
C ASP A 33 -12.34 -1.92 -12.16
N THR A 34 -11.12 -1.92 -11.61
CA THR A 34 -10.62 -0.78 -10.86
C THR A 34 -10.38 0.43 -11.79
N ARG A 35 -10.86 1.60 -11.39
CA ARG A 35 -10.72 2.87 -12.14
C ARG A 35 -9.99 3.97 -11.39
N SER A 36 -9.76 3.77 -10.09
CA SER A 36 -9.03 4.70 -9.24
C SER A 36 -8.34 3.90 -8.15
N LEU A 37 -7.16 4.35 -7.75
CA LEU A 37 -6.34 3.70 -6.73
C LEU A 37 -5.72 4.74 -5.80
N ILE A 38 -5.37 4.28 -4.60
CA ILE A 38 -4.52 5.02 -3.65
C ILE A 38 -3.18 4.29 -3.59
N LEU A 39 -2.09 5.01 -3.89
CA LEU A 39 -0.75 4.46 -3.82
C LEU A 39 -0.12 4.76 -2.45
N LEU A 40 0.04 3.72 -1.63
CA LEU A 40 0.71 3.81 -0.32
C LEU A 40 2.20 3.50 -0.46
N ILE A 41 3.05 4.45 -0.07
CA ILE A 41 4.51 4.31 -0.06
C ILE A 41 4.99 4.39 1.39
N CYS A 42 5.23 3.23 2.00
CA CYS A 42 5.56 3.10 3.42
C CYS A 42 7.02 2.70 3.61
N GLY A 43 7.67 3.27 4.62
CA GLY A 43 9.06 2.97 4.96
C GLY A 43 9.20 1.93 6.07
N VAL A 44 10.32 1.22 6.05
CA VAL A 44 10.74 0.32 7.13
C VAL A 44 12.03 0.83 7.77
N PRO A 45 12.39 0.38 8.99
CA PRO A 45 13.66 0.71 9.59
C PRO A 45 14.84 0.42 8.66
N ASN A 46 15.89 1.24 8.73
CA ASN A 46 17.12 1.13 7.95
C ASN A 46 17.00 1.40 6.44
N ILE A 47 15.85 1.87 5.95
CA ILE A 47 15.71 2.39 4.57
C ILE A 47 15.59 3.91 4.60
N ASP A 48 16.50 4.58 3.89
CA ASP A 48 16.50 6.04 3.75
C ASP A 48 15.27 6.52 2.96
N LYS A 49 14.66 7.61 3.44
CA LYS A 49 13.51 8.29 2.83
C LYS A 49 13.71 8.60 1.34
N LYS A 50 14.94 8.84 0.87
CA LYS A 50 15.23 9.06 -0.55
C LYS A 50 14.79 7.89 -1.44
N HIS A 51 14.89 6.65 -0.92
CA HIS A 51 14.46 5.46 -1.64
C HIS A 51 12.93 5.40 -1.75
N LEU A 52 12.19 5.77 -0.71
CA LEU A 52 10.73 5.89 -0.78
C LEU A 52 10.30 6.95 -1.80
N LEU A 53 10.96 8.10 -1.82
CA LEU A 53 10.63 9.18 -2.76
C LEU A 53 10.90 8.76 -4.21
N SER A 54 12.00 8.04 -4.45
CA SER A 54 12.31 7.48 -5.76
C SER A 54 11.29 6.41 -6.18
N ALA A 55 10.94 5.49 -5.28
CA ALA A 55 9.95 4.45 -5.53
C ALA A 55 8.58 5.06 -5.87
N ARG A 56 8.14 6.08 -5.12
CA ARG A 56 6.91 6.83 -5.41
C ARG A 56 6.95 7.39 -6.84
N LYS A 57 8.04 8.05 -7.22
CA LYS A 57 8.19 8.65 -8.55
C LYS A 57 8.08 7.59 -9.64
N ILE A 58 8.89 6.54 -9.56
CA ILE A 58 8.95 5.47 -10.57
C ILE A 58 7.61 4.74 -10.69
N ALA A 59 6.99 4.38 -9.56
CA ALA A 59 5.69 3.72 -9.56
C ALA A 59 4.61 4.59 -10.19
N THR A 60 4.57 5.88 -9.86
CA THR A 60 3.61 6.82 -10.45
C THR A 60 3.82 6.98 -11.95
N GLU A 61 5.06 7.12 -12.40
CA GLU A 61 5.40 7.21 -13.83
C GLU A 61 4.94 5.98 -14.60
N TYR A 62 5.16 4.78 -14.05
CA TYR A 62 4.73 3.54 -14.70
C TYR A 62 3.22 3.35 -14.71
N ILE A 63 2.54 3.64 -13.60
CA ILE A 63 1.08 3.57 -13.53
C ILE A 63 0.50 4.50 -14.58
N LEU A 64 0.84 5.79 -14.57
CA LEU A 64 0.29 6.77 -15.51
C LEU A 64 0.61 6.48 -16.99
N LYS A 65 1.74 5.81 -17.26
CA LYS A 65 2.14 5.47 -18.63
C LYS A 65 1.34 4.29 -19.20
N PHE A 66 0.90 3.37 -18.35
CA PHE A 66 0.37 2.06 -18.77
C PHE A 66 -1.06 1.76 -18.29
N SER A 67 -1.65 2.62 -17.47
CA SER A 67 -3.05 2.56 -17.03
C SER A 67 -4.01 3.17 -18.03
#